data_AF-A0A8S2RMH7-F1
#
_entry.id   AF-A0A8S2RMH7-F1
#
_cell.length_a   1.000
_cell.length_b   1.000
_cell.length_c   1.000
_cell.angle_alpha   90.00
_cell.angle_beta   90.00
_cell.angle_gamma   90.00
#
_symmetry.space_group_name_H-M   'P 1'
#
loop_
_entity.id
_entity.type
_entity.pdbx_description
1 polymer ?
#
loop_
_entity_poly.entity_id
_entity_poly.type
_entity_poly.pdbx_seq_one_letter_code
_entity_poly.pdbx_strand_id
1 'polypeptide(L)' 'EAHDDYIDEFLCNTKTYFQNNILLDIDYKVLQRVTDNFTRDDTRINCTKINELVLFGKVKDSKSVQDYFPFAIID' A
#
# COMPACT_ATOMS: atom_id res chain seq x y z
N GLU A 1 -3.71 6.58 -13.66
CA GLU A 1 -4.76 7.53 -13.23
C GLU A 1 -5.92 6.81 -12.54
N ALA A 2 -6.94 6.28 -13.22
CA ALA A 2 -8.08 5.66 -12.50
C ALA A 2 -7.72 4.52 -11.53
N HIS A 3 -6.67 3.74 -11.82
CA HIS A 3 -6.15 2.72 -10.91
C HIS A 3 -5.32 3.30 -9.75
N ASP A 4 -4.66 4.43 -9.94
CA ASP A 4 -3.83 5.05 -8.90
C ASP A 4 -4.76 5.70 -7.85
N ASP A 5 -5.82 6.39 -8.30
CA ASP A 5 -6.80 7.06 -7.44
C ASP A 5 -7.61 6.06 -6.58
N TYR A 6 -7.98 4.91 -7.14
CA TYR A 6 -8.66 3.86 -6.40
C TYR A 6 -7.79 3.28 -5.28
N ILE A 7 -6.49 3.11 -5.54
CA ILE A 7 -5.55 2.56 -4.56
C ILE A 7 -5.25 3.60 -3.48
N ASP A 8 -5.09 4.87 -3.86
CA ASP A 8 -4.97 5.96 -2.89
C ASP A 8 -6.21 6.03 -2.00
N GLU A 9 -7.42 6.00 -2.58
CA GLU A 9 -8.65 5.98 -1.80
C GLU A 9 -8.72 4.72 -0.92
N PHE A 10 -8.39 3.54 -1.44
CA PHE A 10 -8.40 2.30 -0.65
C PHE A 10 -7.46 2.34 0.57
N LEU A 11 -6.24 2.84 0.38
CA LEU A 11 -5.21 2.91 1.43
C LEU A 11 -5.46 4.07 2.42
N CYS A 12 -6.05 5.18 1.94
CA CYS A 12 -6.33 6.37 2.75
C CYS A 12 -7.71 6.37 3.41
N ASN A 13 -8.69 5.59 2.93
CA ASN A 13 -10.06 5.63 3.44
C ASN A 13 -10.20 4.76 4.70
N THR A 14 -10.34 5.46 5.83
CA THR A 14 -10.36 4.93 7.21
C THR A 14 -11.70 4.33 7.64
N LYS A 15 -12.70 4.29 6.77
CA LYS A 15 -14.07 3.84 7.11
C LYS A 15 -14.32 2.36 6.84
N THR A 16 -13.46 1.69 6.09
CA THR A 16 -13.55 0.26 5.89
C THR A 16 -12.99 -0.42 7.13
N TYR A 17 -13.86 -1.08 7.89
CA TYR A 17 -13.47 -2.09 8.87
C TYR A 17 -12.74 -3.19 8.13
N PHE A 18 -11.46 -2.97 7.83
CA PHE A 18 -10.63 -4.00 7.26
C PHE A 18 -10.45 -5.07 8.33
N GLN A 19 -11.04 -6.23 8.07
CA GLN A 19 -10.72 -7.42 8.84
C GLN A 19 -9.22 -7.65 8.66
N ASN A 20 -8.53 -7.95 9.76
CA ASN A 20 -7.13 -8.36 9.72
C ASN A 20 -7.00 -9.47 8.66
N ASN A 21 -5.99 -9.40 7.77
CA ASN A 21 -5.78 -10.22 6.56
C ASN A 21 -6.32 -9.63 5.25
N ILE A 22 -5.98 -8.37 4.95
CA ILE A 22 -6.09 -7.88 3.58
C ILE A 22 -4.90 -8.42 2.78
N LEU A 23 -5.22 -9.06 1.65
CA LEU A 23 -4.27 -9.32 0.57
C LEU A 23 -4.43 -8.20 -0.47
N LEU A 24 -3.34 -7.48 -0.73
CA LEU A 24 -3.30 -6.47 -1.79
C LEU A 24 -2.41 -6.97 -2.91
N ASP A 25 -2.98 -7.04 -4.11
CA ASP A 25 -2.28 -7.41 -5.33
C ASP A 25 -2.16 -6.18 -6.26
N ILE A 26 -0.94 -5.74 -6.54
CA ILE A 26 -0.71 -4.46 -7.21
C ILE A 26 0.63 -4.37 -7.96
N ASP A 27 0.67 -3.60 -9.04
CA ASP A 27 1.92 -3.21 -9.71
C ASP A 27 2.77 -2.32 -8.79
N TYR A 28 4.05 -2.67 -8.63
CA TYR A 28 4.99 -1.94 -7.78
C TYR A 28 5.08 -0.45 -8.11
N LYS A 29 5.02 -0.05 -9.39
CA LYS A 29 5.09 1.37 -9.79
C LYS A 29 3.82 2.13 -9.45
N VAL A 30 2.67 1.46 -9.41
CA VAL A 30 1.43 2.07 -8.91
C VAL A 30 1.59 2.30 -7.41
N LEU A 31 1.98 1.26 -6.67
CA LEU A 31 2.17 1.36 -5.23
C LEU A 31 3.19 2.44 -4.85
N GLN A 32 4.35 2.44 -5.51
CA GLN A 32 5.39 3.44 -5.28
C GLN A 32 4.84 4.87 -5.47
N ARG A 33 4.19 5.14 -6.60
CA ARG A 33 3.64 6.47 -6.91
C ARG A 33 2.61 6.93 -5.87
N VAL A 34 1.75 6.01 -5.41
CA VAL A 34 0.75 6.31 -4.39
C VAL A 34 1.43 6.57 -3.04
N THR A 35 2.37 5.71 -2.62
CA THR A 35 3.09 5.86 -1.34
C THR A 35 4.00 7.09 -1.27
N ASP A 36 4.59 7.51 -2.38
CA ASP A 36 5.42 8.73 -2.44
C ASP A 36 4.60 9.99 -2.18
N ASN A 37 3.29 9.95 -2.42
CA ASN A 37 2.37 11.06 -2.19
C ASN A 37 1.68 11.01 -0.81
N PHE A 38 1.94 9.98 -0.01
CA PHE A 38 1.36 9.87 1.33
C PHE A 38 1.95 10.90 2.29
N THR A 39 1.07 11.72 2.87
CA THR A 39 1.43 12.78 3.83
C THR A 39 0.80 12.60 5.20
N ARG A 40 -0.07 11.60 5.38
CA ARG A 40 -0.90 11.42 6.58
C ARG A 40 -0.44 10.21 7.39
N ASP A 41 -0.25 10.42 8.70
CA ASP A 41 0.12 9.34 9.64
C ASP A 41 -0.96 8.25 9.73
N ASP A 42 -2.25 8.60 9.58
CA ASP A 42 -3.36 7.64 9.56
C ASP A 42 -3.19 6.60 8.43
N THR A 43 -2.66 7.00 7.28
CA THR A 43 -2.41 6.12 6.14
C THR A 43 -1.36 5.07 6.50
N ARG A 44 -0.35 5.42 7.30
CA ARG A 44 0.64 4.45 7.83
C ARG A 44 0.00 3.41 8.72
N ILE A 45 -0.88 3.81 9.63
CA ILE A 45 -1.60 2.89 10.52
C ILE A 45 -2.54 1.95 9.75
N ASN A 46 -3.08 2.40 8.61
CA ASN A 46 -3.90 1.54 7.76
C ASN A 46 -3.04 0.53 6.99
N CYS A 47 -1.92 0.97 6.40
CA CYS A 47 -1.06 0.11 5.63
C CYS A 47 -0.44 -1.02 6.48
N THR A 48 -0.21 -0.81 7.78
CA THR A 48 0.24 -1.89 8.69
C THR A 48 -0.78 -3.01 8.91
N LYS A 49 -2.04 -2.84 8.51
CA LYS A 49 -3.08 -3.88 8.57
C LYS A 49 -3.07 -4.79 7.33
N ILE A 50 -2.31 -4.45 6.31
CA ILE A 50 -2.10 -5.28 5.12
C ILE A 50 -1.04 -6.32 5.48
N ASN A 51 -1.49 -7.57 5.63
CA ASN A 51 -0.65 -8.68 6.06
C ASN A 51 0.08 -9.32 4.86
N GLU A 52 -0.48 -9.19 3.67
CA GLU A 52 0.05 -9.80 2.46
C GLU A 52 -0.02 -8.79 1.31
N LEU A 53 1.11 -8.53 0.68
CA LEU A 53 1.26 -7.58 -0.41
C LEU A 53 2.00 -8.25 -1.55
N VAL A 54 1.25 -8.68 -2.56
CA VAL A 54 1.81 -9.26 -3.77
C VAL A 54 2.14 -8.13 -4.73
N LEU A 55 3.42 -8.02 -5.12
CA LEU A 55 3.91 -6.94 -5.97
C LEU A 55 4.33 -7.48 -7.33
N PHE A 56 3.66 -7.02 -8.39
CA PHE A 56 4.10 -7.33 -9.74
C PHE A 56 5.05 -6.26 -10.28
N GLY A 57 6.07 -6.71 -11.03
CA GLY A 57 7.02 -5.86 -11.74
C GLY A 57 8.41 -5.81 -11.11
N LYS A 58 9.30 -4.98 -11.66
CA LYS A 58 10.65 -4.83 -11.11
C LYS A 58 10.60 -4.08 -9.78
N VAL A 59 10.62 -4.83 -8.68
CA VAL A 59 10.79 -4.27 -7.34
C VAL A 59 12.16 -3.59 -7.27
N LYS A 60 12.15 -2.32 -6.91
CA LYS A 60 13.33 -1.63 -6.39
C LYS A 60 13.12 -1.44 -4.89
N ASP A 61 14.19 -1.37 -4.11
CA ASP A 61 14.08 -0.98 -2.71
C ASP A 61 13.64 0.48 -2.62
N SER A 62 12.32 0.72 -2.63
CA SER A 62 11.77 2.05 -2.32
C SER A 62 11.55 2.11 -0.83
N LYS A 63 12.27 3.03 -0.20
CA LYS A 63 12.12 3.33 1.22
C LYS A 63 10.67 3.71 1.56
N SER A 64 9.98 4.41 0.67
CA SER A 64 8.58 4.81 0.84
C SER A 64 7.69 3.58 1.02
N VAL A 65 7.84 2.57 0.16
CA VAL A 65 7.02 1.34 0.26
C VAL A 65 7.32 0.59 1.56
N GLN A 66 8.59 0.48 1.95
CA GLN A 66 8.98 -0.20 3.20
C GLN A 66 8.46 0.53 4.46
N ASP A 67 8.46 1.87 4.46
CA ASP A 67 8.00 2.68 5.59
C ASP A 67 6.48 2.54 5.83
N TYR A 68 5.70 2.23 4.80
CA TYR A 68 4.25 2.03 4.89
C TYR A 68 3.84 0.56 5.02
N PHE A 69 4.64 -0.38 4.51
CA PHE A 69 4.33 -1.81 4.50
C PHE A 69 5.43 -2.65 5.18
N PRO A 70 5.69 -2.46 6.49
CA PRO A 70 6.81 -3.10 7.17
C PRO A 70 6.66 -4.63 7.37
N PHE A 71 5.45 -5.16 7.24
CA PHE A 71 5.14 -6.58 7.44
C PHE A 71 4.77 -7.31 6.15
N ALA A 72 4.78 -6.60 5.02
CA ALA A 72 4.46 -7.17 3.72
C ALA A 72 5.53 -8.18 3.30
N ILE A 73 5.09 -9.39 2.95
CA ILE A 73 5.93 -10.36 2.23
C ILE A 73 5.88 -9.97 0.75
N ILE A 74 7.04 -9.58 0.20
CA ILE A 74 7.20 -9.25 -1.22
C ILE A 74 7.70 -10.50 -1.93
N ASP A 75 6.87 -11.08 -2.81
CA ASP A 75 7.22 -12.20 -3.70
C ASP A 75 7.46 -11.71 -5.14
#